data_AF-A0A4R1XMZ4-F1
#
_entry.id   AF-A0A4R1XMZ4-F1
#
_cell.length_a   1.000
_cell.length_b   1.000
_cell.length_c   1.000
_cell.angle_alpha   90.00
_cell.angle_beta   90.00
_cell.angle_gamma   90.00
#
_symmetry.space_group_name_H-M   'P 1'
#
loop_
_entity.id
_entity.type
_entity.pdbx_description
1 polymer ?
#
loop_
_entity_poly.entity_id
_entity_poly.type
_entity_poly.pdbx_seq_one_letter_code
_entity_poly.pdbx_strand_id
1 'polypeptide(L)'
;MTYPVHFRKKILAKLEQGMTFQEAAEKFELSPTTIQRWKKRLEPKTTHDYKPRKIHDDLVLEDLLKYPDDYQFQRAERLGCSKSGIQKALKRLGVNQKKSQKTTKLKAVAA
;
A
#
# COMPACT_ATOMS: atom_id res chain seq x y z
N MET A 1 18.41 6.06 0.74
CA MET A 1 18.87 4.69 1.09
C MET A 1 18.29 4.29 2.43
N THR A 2 17.89 3.02 2.59
CA THR A 2 17.29 2.52 3.83
C THR A 2 18.33 1.71 4.59
N TYR A 3 18.73 2.18 5.77
CA TYR A 3 19.67 1.45 6.63
C TYR A 3 19.05 0.14 7.13
N PRO A 4 19.78 -0.99 7.13
CA PRO A 4 19.30 -2.26 7.66
C PRO A 4 18.95 -2.21 9.15
N VAL A 5 17.99 -3.03 9.59
CA VAL A 5 17.54 -3.05 11.00
C VAL A 5 18.65 -3.41 11.98
N HIS A 6 19.53 -4.36 11.64
CA HIS A 6 20.64 -4.77 12.50
C HIS A 6 21.60 -3.60 12.77
N PHE A 7 21.86 -2.76 11.77
CA PHE A 7 22.73 -1.60 11.90
C PHE A 7 22.12 -0.55 12.84
N ARG A 8 20.81 -0.30 12.70
CA ARG A 8 20.07 0.60 13.59
C ARG A 8 20.11 0.11 15.04
N LYS A 9 19.88 -1.19 15.27
CA LYS A 9 19.97 -1.81 16.61
C LYS A 9 21.35 -1.64 17.23
N LYS A 10 22.42 -1.83 16.45
CA LYS A 10 23.80 -1.66 16.92
C LYS A 10 24.08 -0.23 17.40
N ILE A 11 23.55 0.77 16.69
CA ILE A 11 23.75 2.18 17.05
C ILE A 11 22.92 2.54 18.28
N LEU A 12 21.68 2.05 18.38
CA LEU A 12 20.84 2.24 19.56
C LEU A 12 21.43 1.59 20.82
N ALA A 13 22.02 0.40 20.71
CA ALA A 13 22.71 -0.24 21.83
C ALA A 13 23.91 0.59 22.33
N LYS A 14 24.62 1.28 21.44
CA LYS A 14 25.72 2.19 21.83
C LYS A 14 25.22 3.46 22.53
N LEU A 15 24.04 3.95 22.18
CA LEU A 15 23.41 5.06 22.89
C LEU A 15 22.99 4.66 24.31
N GLU A 16 22.49 3.43 24.49
CA GLU A 16 22.17 2.88 25.81
C GLU A 16 23.42 2.71 26.69
N GLN A 17 24.58 2.48 26.08
CA GLN A 17 25.89 2.43 26.77
C GLN A 17 26.41 3.81 27.20
N GLY A 18 25.66 4.89 26.97
CA GLY A 18 26.01 6.25 27.41
C GLY A 18 26.63 7.15 26.35
N MET A 19 26.71 6.70 25.09
CA MET A 19 27.15 7.57 23.97
C MET A 19 26.11 8.64 23.68
N THR A 20 26.54 9.87 23.35
CA THR A 20 25.60 10.93 22.95
C THR A 20 25.16 10.79 21.48
N PHE A 21 24.05 11.45 21.11
CA PHE A 21 23.59 11.44 19.71
C PHE A 21 24.58 12.09 18.74
N GLN A 22 25.33 13.10 19.19
CA GLN A 22 26.31 13.81 18.36
C GLN A 22 27.55 12.93 18.14
N GLU A 23 28.08 12.31 19.18
CA GLU A 23 29.19 11.36 19.07
C GLU A 23 28.85 10.17 18.16
N ALA A 24 27.65 9.63 18.28
CA ALA A 24 27.19 8.56 17.41
C ALA A 24 27.03 9.05 15.96
N ALA A 25 26.54 10.27 15.76
CA ALA A 25 26.40 10.87 14.43
C ALA A 25 27.76 11.05 13.74
N GLU A 26 28.75 11.59 14.44
CA GLU A 26 30.11 11.76 13.94
C GLU A 26 30.78 10.42 13.65
N LYS A 27 30.69 9.46 14.58
CA LYS A 27 31.35 8.16 14.46
C LYS A 27 30.82 7.28 13.32
N PHE A 28 29.53 7.42 13.00
CA PHE A 28 28.86 6.64 11.96
C PHE A 28 28.56 7.43 10.69
N GLU A 29 29.00 8.70 10.61
CA GLU A 29 28.74 9.62 9.50
C GLU A 29 27.23 9.75 9.19
N LEU A 30 26.43 9.84 10.24
CA LEU A 30 24.96 9.95 10.15
C LEU A 30 24.49 11.32 10.64
N SER A 31 23.31 11.75 10.19
CA SER A 31 22.68 12.89 10.85
C SER A 31 22.15 12.50 12.23
N PRO A 32 22.24 13.38 13.25
CA PRO A 32 21.63 13.15 14.56
C PRO A 32 20.11 12.88 14.45
N THR A 33 19.45 13.56 13.50
CA THR A 33 18.02 13.37 13.19
C THR A 33 17.68 11.97 12.70
N THR A 34 18.60 11.29 12.01
CA THR A 34 18.42 9.91 11.54
C THR A 34 18.39 8.94 12.72
N ILE A 35 19.31 9.11 13.67
CA ILE A 35 19.40 8.31 14.89
C ILE A 35 18.16 8.54 15.77
N GLN A 36 17.73 9.80 15.91
CA GLN A 36 16.47 10.13 16.61
C GLN A 36 15.25 9.47 15.96
N ARG A 37 15.18 9.41 14.62
CA ARG A 37 14.09 8.72 13.90
C ARG A 37 14.11 7.22 14.19
N TRP A 38 15.27 6.58 14.28
CA TRP A 38 15.37 5.15 14.63
C TRP A 38 14.95 4.86 16.07
N LYS A 39 15.22 5.78 17.00
CA LYS A 39 14.71 5.67 18.37
C LYS A 39 13.19 5.69 18.42
N LYS A 40 12.54 6.49 17.56
CA LYS A 40 11.07 6.52 17.42
C LYS A 40 10.50 5.31 16.70
N ARG A 41 11.18 4.85 15.65
CA ARG A 41 10.78 3.70 14.83
C ARG A 41 12.00 2.97 14.29
N LEU A 42 12.23 1.78 14.83
CA LEU A 42 13.37 0.95 14.44
C LEU A 42 13.22 0.40 13.02
N GLU A 43 12.03 -0.13 12.70
CA GLU A 43 11.78 -0.77 11.42
C GLU A 43 11.56 0.26 10.31
N PRO A 44 12.15 0.05 9.11
CA PRO A 44 11.83 0.90 7.97
C PRO A 44 10.35 0.80 7.62
N LYS A 45 9.77 1.92 7.20
CA LYS A 45 8.43 1.90 6.62
C LYS A 45 8.51 1.28 5.22
N THR A 46 8.05 0.04 5.09
CA THR A 46 8.08 -0.72 3.83
C THR A 46 6.92 -0.36 2.92
N THR A 47 5.75 -0.16 3.49
CA THR A 47 4.51 0.12 2.76
C THR A 47 4.00 1.51 3.09
N HIS A 48 3.40 2.15 2.10
CA HIS A 48 2.68 3.39 2.27
C HIS A 48 1.22 3.17 1.92
N ASP A 49 0.34 3.39 2.90
CA ASP A 49 -1.11 3.31 2.71
C ASP A 49 -1.57 4.56 1.96
N TYR A 50 -1.58 4.51 0.63
CA TYR A 50 -2.15 5.56 -0.20
C TYR A 50 -3.61 5.26 -0.48
N LYS A 51 -4.50 6.15 -0.02
CA LYS A 51 -5.90 6.12 -0.46
C LYS A 51 -5.98 6.54 -1.93
N PRO A 52 -6.79 5.86 -2.76
CA PRO A 52 -7.05 6.30 -4.13
C PRO A 52 -7.71 7.68 -4.14
N ARG A 53 -7.23 8.57 -5.03
CA ARG A 53 -7.77 9.94 -5.14
C ARG A 53 -9.03 10.05 -6.00
N LYS A 54 -9.13 9.25 -7.07
CA LYS A 54 -10.18 9.39 -8.10
C LYS A 54 -11.26 8.31 -8.05
N ILE A 55 -10.91 7.10 -7.61
CA ILE A 55 -11.82 5.93 -7.64
C ILE A 55 -12.01 5.45 -6.20
N HIS A 56 -13.15 5.82 -5.63
CA HIS A 56 -13.60 5.31 -4.33
C HIS A 56 -14.03 3.85 -4.46
N ASP A 57 -13.70 3.06 -3.45
CA ASP A 57 -14.00 1.62 -3.42
C ASP A 57 -15.50 1.34 -3.38
N ASP A 58 -16.25 2.19 -2.68
CA ASP A 58 -17.72 2.07 -2.53
C ASP A 58 -18.43 2.16 -3.89
N LEU A 59 -18.08 3.14 -4.71
CA LEU A 59 -18.66 3.34 -6.05
C LEU A 59 -18.36 2.17 -6.99
N VAL A 60 -17.18 1.56 -6.87
CA VAL A 60 -16.82 0.39 -7.67
C VAL A 60 -17.60 -0.85 -7.20
N LEU A 61 -17.83 -0.98 -5.89
CA LEU A 61 -18.60 -2.07 -5.32
C LEU A 61 -20.08 -2.00 -5.74
N GLU A 62 -20.68 -0.81 -5.72
CA GLU A 62 -22.04 -0.58 -6.20
C GLU A 62 -22.19 -0.92 -7.69
N ASP A 63 -21.25 -0.51 -8.54
CA ASP A 63 -21.26 -0.83 -9.97
C ASP A 63 -21.04 -2.34 -10.23
N LEU A 64 -20.26 -3.02 -9.38
CA LEU A 64 -20.09 -4.48 -9.45
C LEU A 64 -21.38 -5.23 -9.11
N LEU A 65 -22.14 -4.76 -8.11
CA LEU A 65 -23.43 -5.35 -7.73
C LEU A 65 -24.48 -5.14 -8.82
N LYS A 66 -24.54 -3.92 -9.37
CA LYS A 66 -25.55 -3.56 -10.38
C LYS A 66 -25.28 -4.20 -11.74
N TYR A 67 -24.01 -4.33 -12.10
CA TYR A 67 -23.59 -4.82 -13.41
C TYR A 67 -22.45 -5.81 -13.27
N PRO A 68 -22.69 -7.07 -12.91
CA PRO A 68 -21.60 -8.01 -12.64
C PRO A 68 -20.80 -8.42 -13.88
N ASP A 69 -21.43 -8.52 -15.05
CA ASP A 69 -20.81 -9.07 -16.28
C ASP A 69 -20.17 -8.00 -17.20
N ASP A 70 -20.28 -6.73 -16.82
CA ASP A 70 -19.85 -5.63 -17.67
C ASP A 70 -18.33 -5.52 -17.76
N TYR A 71 -17.89 -5.12 -18.96
CA TYR A 71 -16.48 -4.93 -19.26
C TYR A 71 -15.92 -3.70 -18.54
N GLN A 72 -14.63 -3.74 -18.21
CA GLN A 72 -13.93 -2.64 -17.53
C GLN A 72 -14.03 -1.29 -18.26
N PHE A 73 -14.16 -1.28 -19.60
CA PHE A 73 -14.32 -0.05 -20.36
C PHE A 73 -15.71 0.58 -20.19
N GLN A 74 -16.77 -0.24 -20.11
CA GLN A 74 -18.14 0.24 -19.86
C GLN A 74 -18.25 0.83 -18.45
N ARG A 75 -17.65 0.17 -17.47
CA ARG A 75 -17.56 0.68 -16.09
C ARG A 75 -16.78 1.99 -16.02
N ALA A 76 -15.71 2.08 -16.81
CA ALA A 76 -14.89 3.28 -16.88
C ALA A 76 -15.65 4.49 -17.45
N GLU A 77 -16.49 4.28 -18.46
CA GLU A 77 -17.38 5.32 -19.00
C GLU A 77 -18.39 5.80 -17.94
N ARG A 78 -19.03 4.89 -17.21
CA ARG A 78 -19.99 5.25 -16.15
C ARG A 78 -19.36 6.01 -14.99
N LEU A 79 -18.18 5.56 -14.56
CA LEU A 79 -17.46 6.13 -13.43
C LEU A 79 -16.55 7.32 -13.83
N GLY A 80 -16.58 7.77 -15.09
CA GLY A 80 -15.77 8.91 -15.56
C GLY A 80 -14.25 8.69 -15.42
N CYS A 81 -13.81 7.43 -15.53
CA CYS A 81 -12.46 7.00 -15.24
C CYS A 81 -11.80 6.32 -16.46
N SER A 82 -10.50 6.04 -16.35
CA SER A 82 -9.82 5.22 -17.36
C SER A 82 -10.05 3.74 -17.10
N LYS A 83 -10.09 2.93 -18.16
CA LYS A 83 -10.12 1.45 -18.07
C LYS A 83 -9.03 0.91 -17.13
N SER A 84 -7.81 1.45 -17.24
CA SER A 84 -6.68 1.04 -16.39
C SER A 84 -6.86 1.41 -14.92
N GLY A 85 -7.53 2.52 -14.64
CA GLY A 85 -7.93 2.92 -13.29
C GLY A 85 -8.91 1.91 -12.67
N ILE A 86 -9.95 1.53 -13.42
CA ILE A 86 -10.91 0.50 -13.00
C ILE A 86 -10.20 -0.84 -12.78
N GLN A 87 -9.32 -1.26 -13.68
CA GLN A 87 -8.56 -2.50 -13.53
C GLN A 87 -7.74 -2.52 -12.23
N LYS A 88 -7.08 -1.40 -11.88
CA LYS A 88 -6.33 -1.28 -10.62
C LYS A 88 -7.24 -1.29 -9.40
N ALA A 89 -8.39 -0.63 -9.48
CA ALA A 89 -9.40 -0.63 -8.41
C ALA A 89 -9.94 -2.05 -8.14
N LEU A 90 -10.28 -2.79 -9.20
CA LEU A 90 -10.73 -4.19 -9.09
C LEU A 90 -9.66 -5.10 -8.47
N LYS A 91 -8.39 -4.94 -8.88
CA LYS A 91 -7.26 -5.67 -8.26
C LYS A 91 -7.11 -5.35 -6.78
N ARG A 92 -7.28 -4.08 -6.38
CA ARG A 92 -7.25 -3.67 -4.96
C ARG A 92 -8.38 -4.33 -4.17
N LEU A 93 -9.57 -4.44 -4.75
CA LEU A 93 -10.73 -5.12 -4.15
C LEU A 93 -10.65 -6.65 -4.22
N GLY A 94 -9.59 -7.23 -4.78
CA GLY A 94 -9.44 -8.69 -4.92
C GLY A 94 -10.36 -9.32 -5.98
N VAL A 95 -11.03 -8.52 -6.81
CA VAL A 95 -11.98 -9.01 -7.82
C VAL A 95 -11.23 -9.36 -9.11
N ASN A 96 -11.13 -10.66 -9.40
CA ASN A 96 -10.61 -11.18 -10.66
C ASN A 96 -11.72 -11.92 -11.41
N GLN A 97 -12.43 -11.23 -12.30
CA GLN A 97 -13.41 -11.87 -13.18
C GLN A 97 -12.77 -12.34 -14.48
N LYS A 98 -12.70 -13.66 -14.67
CA LYS A 98 -12.34 -14.28 -15.95
C LYS A 98 -13.63 -14.57 -16.73
N LYS A 99 -13.81 -13.94 -17.89
CA LYS A 99 -14.97 -14.26 -18.74
C LYS A 99 -14.83 -15.69 -19.29
N SER A 100 -15.83 -16.51 -19.01
CA SER A 100 -16.05 -17.81 -19.66
C SER A 100 -17.05 -17.59 -20.80
N GLN A 101 -16.81 -18.19 -21.98
CA GLN A 101 -17.75 -18.13 -23.11
C GLN A 101 -19.09 -18.83 -22.82
N LYS A 102 -19.17 -19.59 -21.73
CA LYS A 102 -20.42 -20.19 -21.26
C LYS A 102 -21.10 -19.21 -20.32
N THR A 103 -22.27 -18.72 -20.70
CA THR A 103 -23.24 -18.01 -19.85
C THR A 103 -23.45 -18.81 -18.57
N THR A 104 -22.80 -18.40 -17.48
CA THR A 104 -22.94 -19.09 -16.19
C THR A 104 -23.60 -18.12 -15.24
N LYS A 105 -24.81 -18.49 -14.78
CA LYS A 105 -25.57 -17.80 -13.75
C LYS A 105 -24.65 -17.45 -12.58
N LEU A 106 -24.72 -16.18 -12.14
CA LEU A 106 -24.05 -15.64 -10.97
C LEU A 106 -24.10 -16.63 -9.80
N LYS A 107 -22.94 -17.12 -9.37
CA LYS A 107 -22.80 -17.62 -7.99
C LYS A 107 -22.73 -16.40 -7.09
N ALA A 108 -23.84 -16.13 -6.40
CA ALA A 108 -23.84 -15.30 -5.22
C ALA A 108 -22.87 -15.94 -4.22
N VAL A 109 -21.74 -15.28 -3.95
CA VAL A 109 -20.96 -15.56 -2.76
C VAL A 109 -21.72 -14.88 -1.63
N ALA A 110 -22.52 -15.68 -0.94
CA ALA A 110 -23.17 -15.32 0.31
C ALA A 110 -22.11 -14.91 1.33
N ALA A 111 -22.34 -13.76 1.96
CA ALA A 111 -21.93 -13.46 3.32
C ALA A 111 -23.22 -13.44 4.17
#